data_AF-A0A3D3TM63-F1
#
_entry.id   AF-A0A3D3TM63-F1
#
_cell.length_a   1.000
_cell.length_b   1.000
_cell.length_c   1.000
_cell.angle_alpha   90.00
_cell.angle_beta   90.00
_cell.angle_gamma   90.00
#
_symmetry.space_group_name_H-M   'P 1'
#
loop_
_entity.id
_entity.type
_entity.pdbx_description
1 polymer ?
#
loop_
_entity_poly.entity_id
_entity_poly.type
_entity_poly.pdbx_seq_one_letter_code
_entity_poly.pdbx_strand_id
1 'polypeptide(L)'
;MFNDIRDRESDCHHSRKKNRPVASGEIKLRDAWILAGILATLAVLVALFLPYLAQVFLLLCVVENLFYTLKGKDMVLIDAFCISAGFVIRVMAGAYAIETSPTGWIVVTTFFLSLFLGFGKRRNELLTLKEESNNHRKVLTLYDHKYLDYLMISTASISIISYTLYCLDPQVIGKFSTDKLVYTVSFVTYGVFRYLLLLFRNGEGDPTEVVTRDRGIAITVLLWIVSVMLVIYFPTWM
;
A
#
# COMPACT_ATOMS: atom_id res chain seq x y z
N MET A 1 13.00 7.91 4.42
CA MET A 1 14.10 8.78 4.89
C MET A 1 13.66 9.77 5.96
N PHE A 2 12.89 10.82 5.65
CA PHE A 2 12.50 11.81 6.67
C PHE A 2 11.74 11.20 7.86
N ASN A 3 10.79 10.30 7.57
CA ASN A 3 10.07 9.57 8.62
C ASN A 3 11.01 8.69 9.47
N ASP A 4 12.00 8.03 8.86
CA ASP A 4 12.96 7.16 9.56
C ASP A 4 13.95 7.96 10.41
N ILE A 5 14.32 9.17 9.97
CA ILE A 5 15.17 10.10 10.73
C ILE A 5 14.45 10.56 11.99
N ARG A 6 13.17 10.91 11.85
CA ARG A 6 12.37 11.43 12.97
C ARG A 6 11.92 10.34 13.93
N ASP A 7 11.57 9.16 13.43
CA ASP A 7 11.12 8.04 14.25
C ASP A 7 12.30 7.24 14.84
N ARG A 8 13.56 7.67 14.59
CA ARG A 8 14.79 7.01 15.05
C ARG A 8 14.77 6.62 16.53
N GLU A 9 14.51 7.57 17.43
CA GLU A 9 14.54 7.30 18.88
C GLU A 9 13.48 6.28 19.30
N SER A 10 12.31 6.31 18.67
CA SER A 10 11.24 5.35 18.93
C SER A 10 11.57 3.97 18.33
N ASP A 11 12.11 3.94 17.11
CA ASP A 11 12.47 2.72 16.39
C ASP A 11 13.65 1.98 17.05
N CYS A 12 14.61 2.69 17.67
CA CYS A 12 15.72 2.08 18.42
C CYS A 12 15.26 1.17 19.57
N HIS A 13 14.13 1.49 20.19
CA HIS A 13 13.60 0.76 21.35
C HIS A 13 12.59 -0.34 20.95
N HIS A 14 12.33 -0.53 19.67
CA HIS A 14 11.39 -1.52 19.17
C HIS A 14 12.12 -2.83 18.81
N SER A 15 11.64 -3.96 19.32
CA SER A 15 12.16 -5.31 19.08
C SER A 15 12.55 -5.62 17.63
N ARG A 16 11.70 -5.23 16.68
CA ARG A 16 11.88 -5.46 15.25
C ARG A 16 12.42 -4.25 14.46
N LYS A 17 12.04 -3.02 14.83
CA LYS A 17 12.43 -1.80 14.08
C LYS A 17 13.81 -1.25 14.46
N LYS A 18 14.41 -1.74 15.55
CA LYS A 18 15.79 -1.41 15.95
C LYS A 18 16.85 -1.75 14.88
N ASN A 19 16.56 -2.73 14.03
CA ASN A 19 17.47 -3.17 12.97
C ASN A 19 17.42 -2.28 11.71
N ARG A 20 16.61 -1.22 11.69
CA ARG A 20 16.58 -0.28 10.55
C ARG A 20 17.92 0.47 10.48
N PRO A 21 18.52 0.68 9.30
CA PRO A 21 19.88 1.26 9.17
C PRO A 21 20.10 2.62 9.88
N VAL A 22 19.05 3.43 10.02
CA VAL A 22 19.08 4.72 10.73
C VAL A 22 18.91 4.57 12.25
N ALA A 23 18.16 3.54 12.69
CA ALA A 23 17.95 3.23 14.11
C ALA A 23 19.13 2.43 14.69
N SER A 24 19.67 1.47 13.94
CA SER A 24 20.84 0.66 14.31
C SER A 24 22.15 1.46 14.31
N GLY A 25 22.16 2.65 13.70
CA GLY A 25 23.34 3.51 13.61
C GLY A 25 24.33 3.12 12.51
N GLU A 26 23.97 2.17 11.64
CA GLU A 26 24.78 1.82 10.45
C GLU A 26 24.95 3.01 9.51
N ILE A 27 23.93 3.87 9.39
CA ILE A 27 23.99 5.12 8.64
C ILE A 27 24.06 6.28 9.64
N LYS A 28 25.10 7.12 9.54
CA LYS A 28 25.20 8.34 10.35
C LYS A 28 24.08 9.29 9.98
N LEU A 29 23.55 10.01 10.98
CA LEU A 29 22.44 10.95 10.81
C LEU A 29 22.71 12.00 9.71
N ARG A 30 23.97 12.46 9.59
CA ARG A 30 24.40 13.41 8.55
C ARG A 30 24.27 12.80 7.15
N ASP A 31 24.71 11.55 6.98
CA ASP A 31 24.65 10.85 5.69
C ASP A 31 23.20 10.56 5.30
N ALA A 32 22.34 10.26 6.28
CA ALA A 32 20.90 10.10 6.05
C ALA A 32 20.23 11.40 5.55
N TRP A 33 20.64 12.56 6.10
CA TRP A 33 20.16 13.87 5.62
C TRP A 33 20.70 14.23 4.24
N ILE A 34 21.97 13.94 3.95
CA ILE A 34 22.58 14.16 2.63
C ILE A 34 21.85 13.31 1.58
N LEU A 35 21.66 12.02 1.85
CA LEU A 35 20.95 11.12 0.95
C LEU A 35 19.50 11.57 0.73
N ALA A 36 18.81 12.00 1.79
CA ALA A 36 17.46 12.55 1.68
C ALA A 36 17.43 13.79 0.79
N GLY A 37 18.42 14.68 0.91
CA GLY A 37 18.58 15.86 0.06
C GLY A 37 18.79 15.49 -1.41
N ILE A 38 19.73 14.57 -1.69
CA ILE A 38 20.02 14.10 -3.07
C ILE A 38 18.77 13.50 -3.71
N LEU A 39 18.06 12.62 -2.99
CA LEU A 39 16.83 11.99 -3.49
C LEU A 39 15.72 13.02 -3.71
N ALA A 40 15.59 14.01 -2.83
CA ALA A 40 14.61 15.08 -2.99
C ALA A 40 14.93 15.95 -4.21
N THR A 41 16.19 16.33 -4.41
CA THR A 41 16.63 17.10 -5.59
C THR A 41 16.39 16.32 -6.87
N LEU A 42 16.76 15.03 -6.91
CA LEU A 42 16.53 14.19 -8.08
C LEU A 42 15.04 14.03 -8.38
N ALA A 43 14.21 13.83 -7.36
CA ALA A 43 12.76 13.74 -7.51
C ALA A 43 12.16 15.03 -8.10
N VAL A 44 12.61 16.20 -7.65
CA VAL A 44 12.18 17.50 -8.21
C VAL A 44 12.64 17.63 -9.66
N LEU A 45 13.89 17.31 -9.98
CA LEU A 45 14.41 17.39 -11.34
C LEU A 45 13.60 16.50 -12.30
N VAL A 46 13.33 15.25 -11.91
CA VAL A 46 12.48 14.34 -12.71
C VAL A 46 11.06 14.88 -12.84
N ALA A 47 10.48 15.42 -11.76
CA ALA A 47 9.13 15.95 -11.78
C ALA A 47 8.95 17.12 -12.78
N LEU A 48 9.99 17.95 -12.99
CA LEU A 48 9.93 19.06 -13.95
C LEU A 48 9.75 18.59 -15.41
N PHE A 49 10.11 17.35 -15.73
CA PHE A 49 9.91 16.77 -17.06
C PHE A 49 8.54 16.09 -17.23
N LEU A 50 7.70 16.05 -16.18
CA LEU A 50 6.39 15.41 -16.22
C LEU A 50 5.28 16.41 -16.58
N PRO A 51 4.12 15.94 -17.09
CA PRO A 51 2.95 16.76 -17.31
C PRO A 51 2.50 17.50 -16.03
N TYR A 52 1.93 18.70 -16.19
CA TYR A 52 1.52 19.57 -15.08
C TYR A 52 0.68 18.85 -14.02
N LEU A 53 -0.28 18.03 -14.44
CA LEU A 53 -1.16 17.31 -13.51
C LEU A 53 -0.38 16.27 -12.69
N ALA A 54 0.60 15.59 -13.28
CA ALA A 54 1.49 14.68 -12.55
C ALA A 54 2.33 15.44 -11.50
N GLN A 55 2.81 16.64 -11.82
CA GLN A 55 3.53 17.50 -10.87
C GLN A 55 2.64 17.86 -9.67
N VAL A 56 1.38 18.22 -9.91
CA VAL A 56 0.40 18.53 -8.83
C VAL A 56 0.20 17.33 -7.91
N PHE A 57 0.00 16.12 -8.46
CA PHE A 57 -0.15 14.91 -7.63
C PHE A 57 1.15 14.52 -6.89
N LEU A 58 2.32 14.77 -7.48
CA LEU A 58 3.60 14.58 -6.78
C LEU A 58 3.77 15.56 -5.61
N LEU A 59 3.38 16.83 -5.77
CA LEU A 59 3.34 17.78 -4.66
C LEU A 59 2.37 17.31 -3.57
N LEU A 60 1.18 16.84 -3.96
CA LEU A 60 0.20 16.29 -3.03
C LEU A 60 0.74 15.07 -2.28
N CYS A 61 1.52 14.20 -2.93
CA CYS A 61 2.26 13.11 -2.28
C CYS A 61 3.18 13.64 -1.17
N VAL A 62 3.94 14.71 -1.42
CA VAL A 62 4.85 15.30 -0.41
C VAL A 62 4.04 15.87 0.76
N VAL A 63 2.98 16.61 0.49
CA VAL A 63 2.10 17.19 1.52
C VAL A 63 1.45 16.09 2.37
N GLU A 64 0.94 15.04 1.73
CA GLU A 64 0.35 13.87 2.42
C GLU A 64 1.38 13.18 3.31
N ASN A 65 2.60 12.93 2.80
CA ASN A 65 3.65 12.31 3.58
C ASN A 65 4.06 13.17 4.79
N LEU A 66 4.14 14.49 4.63
CA LEU A 66 4.39 15.42 5.75
C LEU A 66 3.25 15.39 6.77
N PHE A 67 1.99 15.45 6.33
CA PHE A 67 0.83 15.38 7.21
C PHE A 67 0.78 14.05 7.98
N TYR A 68 0.94 12.93 7.28
CA TYR A 68 0.97 11.59 7.87
C TYR A 68 2.05 11.48 8.92
N THR A 69 3.26 11.94 8.58
CA THR A 69 4.41 11.96 9.46
C THR A 69 4.04 12.80 10.69
N LEU A 70 3.69 14.08 10.55
CA LEU A 70 3.49 15.02 11.66
C LEU A 70 2.32 14.69 12.60
N LYS A 71 1.18 14.22 12.08
CA LYS A 71 -0.04 14.00 12.88
C LYS A 71 -0.87 12.80 12.46
N GLY A 72 -0.98 12.52 11.16
CA GLY A 72 -1.91 11.52 10.64
C GLY A 72 -1.66 10.12 11.22
N LYS A 73 -0.41 9.79 11.54
CA LYS A 73 -0.04 8.50 12.13
C LYS A 73 -0.54 8.26 13.56
N ASP A 74 -0.98 9.31 14.26
CA ASP A 74 -1.36 9.30 15.68
C ASP A 74 -2.88 9.42 15.89
N MET A 75 -3.68 9.30 14.83
CA MET A 75 -5.14 9.37 14.88
C MET A 75 -5.77 8.03 14.45
N VAL A 76 -6.74 7.53 15.23
CA VAL A 76 -7.47 6.28 14.95
C VAL A 76 -8.22 6.42 13.62
N LEU A 77 -8.14 5.38 12.77
CA LEU A 77 -8.68 5.28 11.41
C LEU A 77 -8.02 6.21 10.40
N ILE A 78 -7.77 7.47 10.78
CA ILE A 78 -7.14 8.47 9.92
C ILE A 78 -5.77 8.00 9.46
N ASP A 79 -5.02 7.27 10.29
CA ASP A 79 -3.73 6.72 9.88
C ASP A 79 -3.84 5.76 8.67
N ALA A 80 -4.82 4.85 8.68
CA ALA A 80 -5.09 3.91 7.59
C ALA A 80 -5.66 4.63 6.35
N PHE A 81 -6.51 5.63 6.56
CA PHE A 81 -7.05 6.46 5.48
C PHE A 81 -5.98 7.32 4.82
N CYS A 82 -5.03 7.88 5.58
CA CYS A 82 -3.88 8.62 5.02
C CYS A 82 -3.01 7.70 4.16
N ILE A 83 -2.64 6.52 4.67
CA ILE A 83 -1.88 5.53 3.89
C ILE A 83 -2.60 5.23 2.57
N SER A 84 -3.92 5.03 2.65
CA SER A 84 -4.74 4.67 1.49
C SER A 84 -4.88 5.81 0.49
N ALA A 85 -5.08 7.04 0.98
CA ALA A 85 -5.05 8.25 0.17
C ALA A 85 -3.69 8.43 -0.50
N GLY A 86 -2.59 8.19 0.20
CA GLY A 86 -1.25 8.23 -0.36
C GLY A 86 -1.06 7.23 -1.50
N PHE A 87 -1.63 6.02 -1.43
CA PHE A 87 -1.60 5.07 -2.55
C PHE A 87 -2.41 5.58 -3.76
N VAL A 88 -3.60 6.13 -3.51
CA VAL A 88 -4.42 6.76 -4.56
C VAL A 88 -3.67 7.88 -5.26
N ILE A 89 -3.09 8.82 -4.49
CA ILE A 89 -2.34 9.96 -5.04
C ILE A 89 -1.17 9.47 -5.91
N ARG A 90 -0.48 8.39 -5.51
CA ARG A 90 0.59 7.78 -6.33
C ARG A 90 0.07 7.16 -7.62
N VAL A 91 -1.07 6.48 -7.59
CA VAL A 91 -1.72 5.95 -8.81
C VAL A 91 -2.11 7.08 -9.75
N MET A 92 -2.68 8.17 -9.23
CA MET A 92 -3.01 9.36 -10.03
C MET A 92 -1.75 10.00 -10.63
N ALA A 93 -0.69 10.19 -9.82
CA ALA A 93 0.58 10.74 -10.29
C ALA A 93 1.17 9.89 -11.43
N GLY A 94 1.18 8.57 -11.28
CA GLY A 94 1.68 7.64 -12.29
C GLY A 94 0.85 7.63 -13.56
N ALA A 95 -0.49 7.64 -13.44
CA ALA A 95 -1.38 7.67 -14.60
C ALA A 95 -1.19 8.96 -15.41
N TYR A 96 -1.15 10.12 -14.75
CA TYR A 96 -0.91 11.38 -15.45
C TYR A 96 0.51 11.56 -15.95
N ALA A 97 1.51 10.87 -15.36
CA ALA A 97 2.88 10.87 -15.87
C ALA A 97 3.00 10.20 -17.24
N ILE A 98 2.13 9.24 -17.56
CA ILE A 98 2.03 8.59 -18.87
C ILE A 98 0.86 9.13 -19.70
N GLU A 99 0.37 10.33 -19.36
CA GLU A 99 -0.71 11.03 -20.08
C GLU A 99 -2.01 10.21 -20.22
N THR A 100 -2.34 9.41 -19.21
CA THR A 100 -3.57 8.63 -19.19
C THR A 100 -4.47 8.99 -18.02
N SER A 101 -5.78 9.09 -18.28
CA SER A 101 -6.76 9.31 -17.23
C SER A 101 -7.11 7.98 -16.55
N PRO A 102 -6.93 7.86 -15.23
CA PRO A 102 -7.37 6.69 -14.49
C PRO A 102 -8.90 6.67 -14.39
N THR A 103 -9.50 5.48 -14.42
CA THR A 103 -10.94 5.32 -14.20
C THR A 103 -11.29 5.48 -12.72
N GLY A 104 -12.54 5.85 -12.42
CA GLY A 104 -13.00 5.92 -11.03
C GLY A 104 -12.82 4.59 -10.29
N TRP A 105 -12.99 3.46 -10.99
CA TRP A 105 -12.85 2.14 -10.39
C TRP A 105 -11.42 1.82 -9.96
N ILE A 106 -10.38 2.17 -10.73
CA ILE A 106 -9.00 1.90 -10.27
C ILE A 106 -8.64 2.70 -9.02
N VAL A 107 -9.19 3.91 -8.89
CA VAL A 107 -9.04 4.76 -7.70
C VAL A 107 -9.71 4.10 -6.49
N VAL A 108 -10.96 3.67 -6.64
CA VAL A 108 -11.71 2.99 -5.58
C VAL A 108 -11.03 1.67 -5.19
N THR A 109 -10.62 0.85 -6.16
CA THR A 109 -9.90 -0.40 -5.90
C THR A 109 -8.61 -0.16 -5.14
N THR A 110 -7.79 0.80 -5.58
CA THR A 110 -6.54 1.14 -4.91
C THR A 110 -6.80 1.55 -3.46
N PHE A 111 -7.78 2.43 -3.25
CA PHE A 111 -8.14 2.92 -1.92
C PHE A 111 -8.56 1.80 -0.97
N PHE A 112 -9.56 0.99 -1.36
CA PHE A 112 -10.06 -0.08 -0.50
C PHE A 112 -9.05 -1.21 -0.29
N LEU A 113 -8.25 -1.54 -1.31
CA LEU A 113 -7.21 -2.55 -1.19
C LEU A 113 -6.12 -2.08 -0.22
N SER A 114 -5.71 -0.81 -0.30
CA SER A 114 -4.76 -0.24 0.65
C SER A 114 -5.31 -0.14 2.07
N LEU A 115 -6.61 0.15 2.25
CA LEU A 115 -7.26 0.13 3.57
C LEU A 115 -7.25 -1.29 4.15
N PHE A 116 -7.59 -2.29 3.35
CA PHE A 116 -7.56 -3.70 3.74
C PHE A 116 -6.17 -4.11 4.25
N LEU A 117 -5.11 -3.79 3.50
CA LEU A 117 -3.73 -4.08 3.90
C LEU A 117 -3.31 -3.25 5.14
N GLY A 118 -3.74 -1.99 5.22
CA GLY A 118 -3.48 -1.10 6.35
C GLY A 118 -4.09 -1.62 7.65
N PHE A 119 -5.35 -2.05 7.63
CA PHE A 119 -6.01 -2.66 8.78
C PHE A 119 -5.40 -4.02 9.15
N GLY A 120 -4.98 -4.82 8.15
CA GLY A 120 -4.23 -6.05 8.40
C GLY A 120 -2.94 -5.81 9.18
N LYS A 121 -2.19 -4.76 8.81
CA LYS A 121 -1.00 -4.34 9.55
C LYS A 121 -1.31 -3.93 10.98
N ARG A 122 -2.39 -3.17 11.21
CA ARG A 122 -2.79 -2.77 12.58
C ARG A 122 -3.24 -3.93 13.43
N ARG A 123 -3.95 -4.88 12.85
CA ARG A 123 -4.33 -6.12 13.53
C ARG A 123 -3.10 -6.90 13.97
N ASN A 124 -2.09 -6.98 13.12
CA ASN A 124 -0.83 -7.65 13.41
C ASN A 124 -0.08 -6.97 14.57
N GLU A 125 0.09 -5.66 14.49
CA GLU A 125 0.74 -4.88 15.54
C GLU A 125 -0.01 -4.99 16.88
N LEU A 126 -1.35 -5.16 16.86
CA LEU A 126 -2.18 -5.38 18.06
C LEU A 126 -2.01 -6.78 18.67
N LEU A 127 -1.66 -7.79 17.87
CA LEU A 127 -1.30 -9.13 18.38
C LEU A 127 0.08 -9.10 19.05
N THR A 128 1.08 -8.50 18.41
CA THR A 128 2.45 -8.37 18.97
C THR A 128 2.49 -7.52 20.25
N LEU A 129 1.57 -6.56 20.37
CA LEU A 129 1.36 -5.72 21.56
C LEU A 129 1.14 -6.49 22.86
N LYS A 130 0.55 -7.70 22.79
CA LYS A 130 0.33 -8.54 23.99
C LYS A 130 1.61 -9.20 24.51
N GLU A 131 2.67 -9.25 23.69
CA GLU A 131 3.92 -9.93 24.02
C GLU A 131 5.02 -8.98 24.49
N GLU A 132 4.97 -7.67 24.15
CA GLU A 132 6.03 -6.70 24.48
C GLU A 132 5.48 -5.38 25.06
N SER A 133 5.64 -5.17 26.37
CA SER A 133 4.89 -4.13 27.10
C SER A 133 5.34 -2.67 26.94
N ASN A 134 6.40 -2.34 26.19
CA ASN A 134 7.13 -1.09 26.49
C ASN A 134 7.26 0.01 25.42
N ASN A 135 6.77 -0.11 24.17
CA ASN A 135 6.83 1.07 23.27
C ASN A 135 5.91 1.04 22.04
N HIS A 136 4.59 1.12 22.25
CA HIS A 136 3.63 1.03 21.14
C HIS A 136 2.82 2.34 20.97
N ARG A 137 2.36 2.60 19.73
CA ARG A 137 1.52 3.77 19.43
C ARG A 137 0.27 3.73 20.30
N LYS A 138 0.02 4.79 21.08
CA LYS A 138 -1.16 4.95 21.95
C LYS A 138 -2.49 4.71 21.23
N VAL A 139 -2.54 4.98 19.92
CA VAL A 139 -3.70 4.76 19.05
C VAL A 139 -4.15 3.31 19.00
N LEU A 140 -3.21 2.35 19.10
CA LEU A 140 -3.54 0.94 18.97
C LEU A 140 -4.37 0.41 20.14
N THR A 141 -4.31 1.03 21.33
CA THR A 141 -5.10 0.58 22.49
C THR A 141 -6.60 0.85 22.33
N LEU A 142 -7.00 1.62 21.32
CA LEU A 142 -8.39 1.96 21.02
C LEU A 142 -9.04 0.98 20.04
N TYR A 143 -8.29 0.03 19.48
CA TYR A 143 -8.81 -0.99 18.57
C TYR A 143 -9.11 -2.30 19.29
N ASP A 144 -10.22 -2.93 18.92
CA ASP A 144 -10.50 -4.34 19.22
C ASP A 144 -10.15 -5.19 17.99
N HIS A 145 -9.59 -6.39 18.21
CA HIS A 145 -9.37 -7.40 17.17
C HIS A 145 -10.64 -7.65 16.35
N LYS A 146 -11.81 -7.79 17.00
CA LYS A 146 -13.07 -8.06 16.29
C LYS A 146 -13.49 -6.89 15.39
N TYR A 147 -13.27 -5.67 15.87
CA TYR A 147 -13.58 -4.48 15.09
C TYR A 147 -12.68 -4.36 13.85
N LEU A 148 -11.38 -4.64 13.99
CA LEU A 148 -10.46 -4.70 12.86
C LEU A 148 -10.84 -5.82 11.88
N ASP A 149 -11.26 -7.00 12.36
CA ASP A 149 -11.73 -8.10 11.50
C ASP A 149 -12.93 -7.66 10.63
N TYR A 150 -13.91 -6.94 11.20
CA TYR A 150 -15.04 -6.42 10.44
C TYR A 150 -14.64 -5.39 9.38
N LEU A 151 -13.75 -4.45 9.73
CA LEU A 151 -13.23 -3.48 8.78
C LEU A 151 -12.46 -4.16 7.64
N MET A 152 -11.66 -5.17 7.96
CA MET A 152 -10.89 -5.93 6.99
C MET A 152 -11.78 -6.72 6.03
N ILE A 153 -12.78 -7.46 6.53
CA ILE A 153 -13.70 -8.22 5.67
C ILE A 153 -14.49 -7.28 4.75
N SER A 154 -14.95 -6.15 5.30
CA SER A 154 -15.68 -5.13 4.53
C SER A 154 -14.81 -4.54 3.40
N THR A 155 -13.61 -4.05 3.74
CA THR A 155 -12.68 -3.45 2.77
C THR A 155 -12.17 -4.46 1.74
N ALA A 156 -11.91 -5.72 2.13
CA ALA A 156 -11.57 -6.81 1.23
C ALA A 156 -12.67 -7.06 0.19
N SER A 157 -13.93 -7.14 0.63
CA SER A 157 -15.08 -7.37 -0.25
C SER A 157 -15.25 -6.23 -1.25
N ILE A 158 -15.18 -4.99 -0.78
CA ILE A 158 -15.26 -3.80 -1.65
C ILE A 158 -14.08 -3.75 -2.64
N SER A 159 -12.89 -4.20 -2.22
CA SER A 159 -11.71 -4.28 -3.11
C SER A 159 -11.93 -5.26 -4.26
N ILE A 160 -12.44 -6.46 -3.97
CA ILE A 160 -12.74 -7.48 -5.00
C ILE A 160 -13.84 -7.00 -5.93
N ILE A 161 -14.92 -6.43 -5.39
CA ILE A 161 -16.04 -5.90 -6.18
C ILE A 161 -15.58 -4.75 -7.07
N SER A 162 -14.88 -3.75 -6.51
CA SER A 162 -14.39 -2.62 -7.29
C SER A 162 -13.39 -3.03 -8.37
N TYR A 163 -12.52 -4.02 -8.11
CA TYR A 163 -11.62 -4.56 -9.13
C TYR A 163 -12.38 -5.26 -10.24
N THR A 164 -13.42 -6.03 -9.89
CA THR A 164 -14.32 -6.66 -10.87
C THR A 164 -15.00 -5.60 -11.75
N LEU A 165 -15.49 -4.51 -11.15
CA LEU A 165 -16.10 -3.40 -11.87
C LEU A 165 -15.08 -2.65 -12.73
N TYR A 166 -13.83 -2.52 -12.28
CA TYR A 166 -12.73 -2.01 -13.11
C TYR A 166 -12.51 -2.87 -14.35
N CYS A 167 -12.45 -4.20 -14.21
CA CYS A 167 -12.27 -5.12 -15.33
C CYS A 167 -13.40 -5.09 -16.35
N LEU A 168 -14.63 -4.77 -15.91
CA LEU A 168 -15.83 -4.71 -16.75
C LEU A 168 -16.16 -3.28 -17.23
N ASP A 169 -15.36 -2.28 -16.86
CA ASP A 169 -15.61 -0.90 -17.19
C ASP A 169 -15.42 -0.66 -18.71
N PRO A 170 -16.39 -0.05 -19.41
CA PRO A 170 -16.30 0.17 -20.86
C PRO A 170 -15.07 0.99 -21.29
N GLN A 171 -14.58 1.92 -20.45
CA GLN A 171 -13.38 2.70 -20.76
C GLN A 171 -12.12 1.82 -20.66
N VAL A 172 -12.08 0.90 -19.71
CA VAL A 172 -10.98 -0.06 -19.54
C VAL A 172 -10.98 -1.07 -20.69
N ILE A 173 -12.14 -1.61 -21.03
CA ILE A 173 -12.31 -2.52 -22.18
C ILE A 173 -11.87 -1.83 -23.47
N GLY A 174 -12.30 -0.58 -23.69
CA GLY A 174 -11.88 0.20 -24.85
C GLY A 174 -10.37 0.47 -24.88
N LYS A 175 -9.77 0.77 -23.73
CA LYS A 175 -8.34 1.07 -23.60
C LYS A 175 -7.45 -0.15 -23.88
N PHE A 176 -7.86 -1.33 -23.43
CA PHE A 176 -7.08 -2.57 -23.62
C PHE A 176 -7.59 -3.45 -24.77
N SER A 177 -8.69 -3.05 -25.43
CA SER A 177 -9.32 -3.80 -26.52
C SER A 177 -9.68 -5.26 -26.15
N THR A 178 -10.05 -5.50 -24.89
CA THR A 178 -10.36 -6.83 -24.37
C THR A 178 -11.30 -6.76 -23.16
N ASP A 179 -12.30 -7.63 -23.11
CA ASP A 179 -13.24 -7.82 -22.00
C ASP A 179 -12.81 -8.95 -21.04
N LYS A 180 -11.74 -9.67 -21.41
CA LYS A 180 -11.27 -10.89 -20.71
C LYS A 180 -10.48 -10.59 -19.44
N LEU A 181 -10.24 -9.32 -19.12
CA LEU A 181 -9.59 -8.92 -17.87
C LEU A 181 -10.33 -9.45 -16.64
N VAL A 182 -11.64 -9.67 -16.74
CA VAL A 182 -12.46 -10.21 -15.64
C VAL A 182 -11.98 -11.60 -15.18
N TYR A 183 -11.32 -12.40 -16.02
CA TYR A 183 -10.81 -13.71 -15.60
C TYR A 183 -9.70 -13.62 -14.54
N THR A 184 -9.00 -12.48 -14.48
CA THR A 184 -7.95 -12.22 -13.49
C THR A 184 -8.49 -12.01 -12.07
N VAL A 185 -9.80 -11.74 -11.93
CA VAL A 185 -10.50 -11.55 -10.63
C VAL A 185 -10.36 -12.78 -9.74
N SER A 186 -10.31 -13.98 -10.32
CA SER A 186 -10.12 -15.24 -9.59
C SER A 186 -8.81 -15.25 -8.78
N PHE A 187 -7.70 -14.77 -9.37
CA PHE A 187 -6.41 -14.66 -8.69
C PHE A 187 -6.43 -13.61 -7.58
N VAL A 188 -7.01 -12.44 -7.84
CA VAL A 188 -7.15 -11.38 -6.82
C VAL A 188 -7.97 -11.88 -5.63
N THR A 189 -9.10 -12.55 -5.90
CA THR A 189 -9.96 -13.13 -4.87
C THR A 189 -9.22 -14.17 -4.04
N TYR A 190 -8.51 -15.10 -4.69
CA TYR A 190 -7.68 -16.07 -3.98
C TYR A 190 -6.61 -15.39 -3.12
N GLY A 191 -5.90 -14.38 -3.66
CA GLY A 191 -4.86 -13.66 -2.94
C GLY A 191 -5.38 -12.97 -1.68
N VAL A 192 -6.53 -12.29 -1.78
CA VAL A 192 -7.21 -11.65 -0.64
C VAL A 192 -7.62 -12.68 0.42
N PHE A 193 -8.21 -13.79 0.01
CA PHE A 193 -8.62 -14.86 0.94
C PHE A 193 -7.43 -15.57 1.58
N ARG A 194 -6.35 -15.81 0.81
CA ARG A 194 -5.10 -16.38 1.31
C ARG A 194 -4.46 -15.47 2.35
N TYR A 195 -4.45 -14.16 2.11
CA TYR A 195 -3.96 -13.18 3.07
C TYR A 195 -4.79 -13.21 4.37
N LEU A 196 -6.12 -13.18 4.27
CA LEU A 196 -7.01 -13.29 5.44
C LEU A 196 -6.77 -14.59 6.22
N LEU A 197 -6.59 -15.71 5.52
CA LEU A 197 -6.29 -17.01 6.14
C LEU A 197 -5.00 -16.98 6.96
N LEU A 198 -3.91 -16.44 6.38
CA LEU A 198 -2.61 -16.35 7.06
C LEU A 198 -2.67 -15.40 8.26
N LEU A 199 -3.35 -14.26 8.11
CA LEU A 199 -3.51 -13.30 9.18
C LEU A 199 -4.32 -13.84 10.35
N PHE A 200 -5.42 -14.54 10.08
CA PHE A 200 -6.29 -15.08 11.12
C PHE A 200 -5.73 -16.34 11.78
N ARG A 201 -4.95 -17.15 11.07
CA ARG A 201 -4.36 -18.39 11.63
C ARG A 201 -2.99 -18.19 12.27
N ASN A 202 -2.09 -17.49 11.60
CA ASN A 202 -0.67 -17.47 11.96
C ASN A 202 -0.27 -16.16 12.66
N GLY A 203 -1.16 -15.16 12.72
CA GLY A 203 -0.82 -13.84 13.25
C GLY A 203 0.31 -13.18 12.45
N GLU A 204 0.42 -13.50 11.16
CA GLU A 204 1.37 -12.86 10.24
C GLU A 204 0.60 -11.80 9.44
N GLY A 205 0.91 -10.52 9.66
CA GLY A 205 0.11 -9.46 9.06
C GLY A 205 0.83 -8.20 8.65
N ASP A 206 2.17 -8.20 8.54
CA ASP A 206 2.83 -7.20 7.70
C ASP A 206 2.65 -7.62 6.24
N PRO A 207 1.85 -6.90 5.43
CA PRO A 207 1.60 -7.27 4.03
C PRO A 207 2.87 -7.53 3.23
N THR A 208 3.92 -6.74 3.50
CA THR A 208 5.20 -6.80 2.79
C THR A 208 5.94 -8.09 3.08
N GLU A 209 5.87 -8.55 4.32
CA GLU A 209 6.49 -9.81 4.74
C GLU A 209 5.69 -11.01 4.23
N VAL A 210 4.36 -10.96 4.33
CA VAL A 210 3.52 -12.08 3.88
C VAL A 210 3.67 -12.30 2.38
N VAL A 211 3.71 -11.23 1.56
CA VAL A 211 3.92 -11.34 0.11
C VAL A 211 5.29 -11.92 -0.25
N THR A 212 6.34 -11.61 0.52
CA THR A 212 7.70 -12.11 0.24
C THR A 212 7.97 -13.49 0.81
N ARG A 213 7.29 -13.89 1.88
CA ARG A 213 7.53 -15.13 2.61
C ARG A 213 6.56 -16.26 2.21
N ASP A 214 5.28 -15.94 1.97
CA ASP A 214 4.29 -16.95 1.57
C ASP A 214 4.39 -17.25 0.08
N ARG A 215 4.83 -18.47 -0.23
CA ARG A 215 4.92 -18.96 -1.62
C ARG A 215 3.56 -18.94 -2.33
N GLY A 216 2.47 -19.17 -1.59
CA GLY A 216 1.11 -19.16 -2.15
C GLY A 216 0.76 -17.79 -2.73
N ILE A 217 0.88 -16.73 -1.92
CA ILE A 217 0.64 -15.35 -2.38
C ILE A 217 1.59 -14.96 -3.51
N ALA A 218 2.90 -15.28 -3.40
CA ALA A 218 3.86 -14.96 -4.45
C ALA A 218 3.49 -15.61 -5.80
N ILE A 219 3.11 -16.90 -5.78
CA ILE A 219 2.65 -17.62 -6.98
C ILE A 219 1.36 -16.99 -7.52
N THR A 220 0.40 -16.64 -6.66
CA THR A 220 -0.84 -15.99 -7.09
C THR A 220 -0.59 -14.64 -7.77
N VAL A 221 0.29 -13.80 -7.19
CA VAL A 221 0.67 -12.51 -7.78
C VAL A 221 1.36 -12.72 -9.13
N LEU A 222 2.25 -13.70 -9.23
CA LEU A 222 2.91 -14.03 -10.49
C LEU A 222 1.90 -14.49 -11.56
N LEU A 223 1.00 -15.42 -11.22
CA LEU A 223 -0.05 -15.89 -12.12
C LEU A 223 -0.98 -14.76 -12.54
N TRP A 224 -1.33 -13.85 -11.62
CA TRP A 224 -2.11 -12.66 -11.92
C TRP A 224 -1.39 -11.74 -12.91
N ILE A 225 -0.10 -11.42 -12.70
CA ILE A 225 0.70 -10.60 -13.64
C ILE A 225 0.75 -11.27 -15.01
N VAL A 226 1.07 -12.56 -15.08
CA VAL A 226 1.13 -13.31 -16.34
C VAL A 226 -0.22 -13.29 -17.04
N SER A 227 -1.32 -13.52 -16.31
CA SER A 227 -2.68 -13.49 -16.85
C SER A 227 -3.05 -12.12 -17.42
N VAL A 228 -2.77 -11.03 -16.69
CA VAL A 228 -3.00 -9.65 -17.16
C VAL A 228 -2.19 -9.36 -18.43
N MET A 229 -0.90 -9.72 -18.45
CA MET A 229 -0.03 -9.52 -19.62
C MET A 229 -0.53 -10.30 -20.83
N LEU A 230 -0.93 -11.56 -20.66
CA LEU A 230 -1.46 -12.39 -21.74
C LEU A 230 -2.76 -11.80 -22.30
N VAL A 231 -3.67 -11.37 -21.44
CA VAL A 231 -4.96 -10.79 -21.85
C VAL A 231 -4.77 -9.48 -22.61
N ILE A 232 -3.84 -8.62 -22.18
CA ILE A 232 -3.60 -7.31 -22.81
C ILE A 232 -2.84 -7.44 -24.14
N TYR A 233 -1.79 -8.28 -24.20
CA TYR A 233 -0.91 -8.36 -25.36
C TYR A 233 -1.26 -9.48 -26.36
N PHE A 234 -2.04 -10.48 -25.95
CA PHE A 234 -2.51 -11.58 -26.81
C PHE A 234 -4.04 -11.75 -26.78
N PRO A 235 -4.83 -10.68 -27.06
CA PRO A 235 -6.29 -10.70 -26.91
C PRO A 235 -7.01 -11.67 -27.87
N THR A 236 -6.37 -12.04 -28.99
CA THR A 236 -6.91 -12.89 -30.05
C THR A 236 -6.86 -14.39 -29.75
N TRP A 237 -6.13 -14.83 -28.72
CA TRP A 237 -5.86 -16.25 -28.42
C TRP A 237 -6.65 -16.82 -27.23
N MET A 238 -7.41 -15.98 -26.53
CA MET A 238 -8.44 -16.39 -25.55
C MET A 238 -9.81 -16.00 -26.07
#